data_AF-A0A438FU63-F1
#
_entry.id   AF-A0A438FU63-F1
#
_cell.length_a   1.000
_cell.length_b   1.000
_cell.length_c   1.000
_cell.angle_alpha   90.00
_cell.angle_beta   90.00
_cell.angle_gamma   90.00
#
_symmetry.space_group_name_H-M   'P 1'
#
loop_
_entity.id
_entity.type
_entity.pdbx_description
1 polymer ?
#
loop_
_entity_poly.entity_id
_entity_poly.type
_entity_poly.pdbx_seq_one_letter_code
_entity_poly.pdbx_strand_id
1 'polypeptide(L)' 'MTVDEMSDNLGAAGGILICWDKRTLEVLEMEMGQFSISCRLRNVEDGNAWIFPGVYGPFSKEDRGILWEELGL' A
#
# COMPACT_ATOMS: atom_id res chain seq x y z
N MET A 1 -16.12 4.59 5.87
CA MET A 1 -15.23 3.64 5.18
C MET A 1 -15.10 4.10 3.75
N THR A 2 -13.95 4.65 3.37
CA THR A 2 -13.65 4.82 1.95
C THR A 2 -12.75 3.67 1.57
N VAL A 3 -13.24 2.86 0.65
CA VAL A 3 -12.44 1.85 -0.01
C VAL A 3 -11.87 2.53 -1.25
N ASP A 4 -10.55 2.56 -1.35
CA ASP A 4 -9.89 2.97 -2.57
C ASP A 4 -9.36 1.69 -3.22
N GLU A 5 -10.06 1.23 -4.25
CA GLU A 5 -9.65 0.10 -5.08
C GLU A 5 -8.77 0.68 -6.19
N MET A 6 -7.45 0.60 -6.02
CA MET A 6 -6.51 1.00 -7.06
C MET A 6 -6.11 -0.21 -7.89
N SER A 7 -6.69 -0.28 -9.09
CA SER A 7 -6.42 -1.28 -10.13
C SER A 7 -5.74 -0.62 -11.32
N ASP A 8 -4.41 -0.53 -11.27
CA ASP A 8 -3.58 -0.24 -12.45
C ASP A 8 -2.89 -1.53 -12.95
N ASN A 9 -3.64 -2.64 -13.00
CA ASN A 9 -3.32 -3.73 -13.92
C ASN A 9 -4.58 -4.56 -14.23
N LEU A 10 -5.09 -4.40 -15.45
CA LEU A 10 -6.23 -5.13 -15.98
C LEU A 10 -5.90 -6.64 -16.09
N GLY A 11 -5.98 -7.41 -15.00
CA GLY A 11 -5.96 -8.88 -15.11
C GLY A 11 -5.48 -9.72 -13.92
N ALA A 12 -4.96 -9.16 -12.82
CA ALA A 12 -4.59 -9.98 -11.66
C ALA A 12 -5.75 -10.04 -10.66
N ALA A 13 -6.32 -11.22 -10.44
CA ALA A 13 -7.42 -11.47 -9.51
C ALA A 13 -7.02 -11.36 -8.01
N GLY A 14 -6.17 -10.40 -7.65
CA GLY A 14 -5.66 -10.15 -6.31
C GLY A 14 -5.20 -8.70 -6.15
N GLY A 15 -6.15 -7.79 -5.93
CA GLY A 15 -5.85 -6.40 -5.59
C GLY A 15 -5.43 -6.23 -4.12
N ILE A 16 -4.71 -5.15 -3.81
CA ILE A 16 -4.39 -4.76 -2.44
C ILE A 16 -5.49 -3.82 -1.93
N LEU A 17 -6.20 -4.25 -0.88
CA LEU A 17 -7.20 -3.43 -0.22
C LEU A 17 -6.63 -2.84 1.06
N ILE A 18 -6.61 -1.51 1.18
CA ILE A 18 -6.28 -0.81 2.42
C ILE A 18 -7.56 -0.19 2.99
N CYS A 19 -7.95 -0.63 4.18
CA CYS A 19 -9.11 -0.09 4.90
C CYS A 19 -8.64 0.75 6.09
N TRP A 20 -8.98 2.03 6.11
CA TRP A 20 -8.78 2.89 7.28
C TRP A 20 -10.06 3.66 7.62
N ASP A 21 -10.18 4.05 8.89
CA ASP A 21 -11.25 4.92 9.33
C ASP A 21 -10.86 6.38 9.14
N LYS A 22 -11.57 7.08 8.26
CA LYS A 22 -11.31 8.49 7.91
C LYS A 22 -11.53 9.47 9.06
N ARG A 23 -12.21 9.07 10.14
CA ARG A 23 -12.45 9.95 11.29
C ARG A 23 -11.25 9.93 12.24
N THR A 24 -10.51 8.84 12.28
CA THR A 24 -9.33 8.66 13.14
C THR A 24 -8.01 8.78 12.40
N LEU A 25 -8.00 8.50 11.09
CA LEU A 25 -6.80 8.47 10.26
C LEU A 25 -6.96 9.33 9.01
N GLU A 26 -6.01 10.23 8.82
CA GLU A 26 -5.85 11.05 7.62
C GLU A 26 -4.69 10.50 6.79
N VAL A 27 -4.93 10.26 5.49
CA VAL A 27 -3.87 9.86 4.57
C VAL A 27 -3.11 11.11 4.15
N LEU A 28 -1.82 11.15 4.46
CA LEU A 28 -0.91 12.22 4.06
C LEU A 28 -0.34 11.96 2.67
N GLU A 29 0.20 10.76 2.47
CA GLU A 29 0.87 10.35 1.24
C GLU A 29 0.59 8.87 0.99
N MET A 30 0.55 8.49 -0.28
CA MET A 30 0.36 7.11 -0.70
C MET A 30 1.25 6.88 -1.91
N GLU A 31 2.19 5.95 -1.76
CA GLU A 31 3.06 5.50 -2.85
C GLU A 31 2.70 4.06 -3.20
N MET A 32 2.61 3.79 -4.49
CA MET A 32 2.24 2.50 -5.04
C MET A 32 3.36 2.05 -5.97
N GLY A 33 4.05 0.99 -5.56
CA GLY A 33 5.00 0.25 -6.37
C GLY A 33 4.32 -0.95 -7.03
N GLN A 34 5.08 -1.68 -7.85
CA GLN A 34 4.52 -2.79 -8.63
C GLN A 34 4.07 -3.97 -7.73
N PHE A 35 4.70 -4.14 -6.57
CA PHE A 35 4.42 -5.21 -5.60
C PHE A 35 4.26 -4.71 -4.16
N SER A 36 4.34 -3.40 -3.95
CA SER A 36 4.29 -2.77 -2.64
C SER A 36 3.41 -1.53 -2.68
N ILE A 37 2.82 -1.20 -1.55
CA ILE A 37 2.07 0.01 -1.33
C ILE A 37 2.50 0.56 0.02
N SER A 38 2.79 1.86 0.09
CA SER A 38 3.13 2.52 1.33
C SER A 38 2.20 3.68 1.54
N CYS A 39 1.38 3.60 2.59
CA CYS A 39 0.48 4.67 2.98
C CYS A 39 1.02 5.37 4.22
N ARG A 40 1.26 6.67 4.12
CA ARG A 40 1.55 7.52 5.27
C ARG A 40 0.25 8.02 5.86
N LEU A 41 -0.07 7.54 7.04
CA LEU A 41 -1.29 7.84 7.77
C LEU A 41 -0.95 8.67 9.00
N ARG A 42 -1.73 9.72 9.26
CA ARG A 42 -1.67 10.52 10.48
C ARG A 42 -2.89 10.26 11.32
N ASN A 43 -2.67 9.96 12.60
CA ASN A 43 -3.74 9.91 13.57
C ASN A 43 -4.27 11.34 13.82
N VAL A 44 -5.57 11.52 13.68
CA VAL A 44 -6.24 12.82 13.82
C VAL A 44 -6.33 13.26 15.29
N GLU A 45 -6.42 12.32 16.23
CA GLU A 45 -6.49 12.62 17.66
C GLU A 45 -5.12 12.93 18.26
N ASP A 46 -4.11 12.13 17.91
CA ASP A 46 -2.77 12.19 18.52
C ASP A 46 -1.75 12.99 17.68
N GLY A 47 -2.09 13.29 16.41
CA GLY A 47 -1.18 13.94 15.46
C GLY A 47 -0.02 13.06 14.97
N ASN A 48 0.14 11.85 15.53
CA ASN A 48 1.22 10.93 15.19
C ASN A 48 1.05 10.35 13.78
N ALA A 49 2.12 10.44 12.98
CA ALA A 49 2.17 9.89 11.64
C ALA A 49 2.97 8.58 11.60
N TRP A 50 2.45 7.61 10.84
CA TRP A 50 3.01 6.28 10.66
C TRP A 50 2.98 5.91 9.18
N ILE A 51 3.93 5.10 8.74
CA ILE A 51 3.94 4.53 7.39
C ILE A 51 3.43 3.10 7.51
N PHE A 52 2.42 2.77 6.74
CA PHE A 52 1.88 1.43 6.59
C PHE A 52 2.39 0.83 5.28
N PRO A 53 3.45 0.00 5.32
CA PRO A 53 3.90 -0.76 4.16
C PRO A 53 3.01 -2.00 4.00
N GLY A 54 2.23 -2.04 2.93
CA GLY A 54 1.62 -3.26 2.40
C GLY A 54 2.53 -3.84 1.32
N VAL A 55 3.07 -5.04 1.54
CA VAL A 55 3.82 -5.76 0.50
C VAL A 55 2.99 -6.96 0.08
N TYR A 56 2.75 -7.12 -1.22
CA TYR A 56 2.19 -8.34 -1.76
C TYR A 56 3.32 -9.34 -2.06
N GLY A 57 3.06 -10.62 -1.80
CA GLY A 57 4.00 -11.69 -2.10
C GLY A 57 4.07 -11.96 -3.60
N PRO A 58 5.17 -11.64 -4.30
CA PRO A 58 5.32 -11.94 -5.72
C PRO A 58 5.17 -13.45 -5.97
N PHE A 59 4.37 -13.81 -6.97
CA PHE A 59 4.02 -15.20 -7.26
C PHE A 59 5.19 -15.98 -7.88
N SER A 60 6.06 -15.31 -8.64
CA SER A 60 7.18 -15.92 -9.36
C SER A 60 8.55 -15.49 -8.80
N LYS A 61 9.60 -16.26 -9.09
CA LYS A 61 10.97 -15.91 -8.67
C LYS A 61 11.49 -14.62 -9.32
N GLU A 62 11.06 -14.33 -10.55
CA GLU A 62 11.40 -13.10 -11.28
C GLU A 62 10.69 -11.89 -10.65
N ASP A 63 9.40 -12.00 -10.36
CA ASP A 63 8.62 -10.98 -9.63
C ASP A 63 9.23 -10.68 -8.26
N ARG A 64 9.83 -11.69 -7.60
CA ARG A 64 10.54 -11.51 -6.35
C ARG A 64 11.81 -10.66 -6.51
N GLY A 65 12.52 -10.78 -7.62
CA GLY A 65 13.67 -9.92 -7.93
C GLY A 65 13.22 -8.46 -8.02
N ILE A 66 12.16 -8.22 -8.78
CA ILE A 66 11.60 -6.87 -8.96
C ILE A 66 11.07 -6.31 -7.64
N LEU A 67 10.41 -7.12 -6.79
CA LEU A 67 10.02 -6.67 -5.45
C LEU A 67 11.22 -6.18 -4.63
N TRP A 68 12.35 -6.89 -4.64
CA TRP A 68 13.53 -6.46 -3.88
C TRP A 68 14.12 -5.17 -4.45
N GLU A 69 14.16 -5.01 -5.78
CA GLU A 69 14.57 -3.76 -6.43
C GLU A 69 13.66 -2.59 -6.05
N GLU A 70 12.34 -2.79 -6.04
CA GLU A 70 11.35 -1.79 -5.62
C GLU A 70 11.50 -1.40 -4.14
N LEU A 71 11.84 -2.36 -3.27
CA LEU A 71 12.12 -2.11 -1.86
C LEU A 71 13.50 -1.50 -1.61
N GLY A 72 14.37 -1.43 -2.62
CA GLY A 72 15.75 -0.98 -2.49
C GLY A 72 16.61 -1.86 -1.58
N LEU A 73 16.31 -3.16 -1.51
CA LEU A 73 16.93 -4.15 -0.61
C LEU A 73 17.82 -5.17 -1.35
#